data_AF-A0A432HYH9-F1
#
_entry.id   AF-A0A432HYH9-F1
#
_cell.length_a   1.000
_cell.length_b   1.000
_cell.length_c   1.000
_cell.angle_alpha   90.00
_cell.angle_beta   90.00
_cell.angle_gamma   90.00
#
_symmetry.space_group_name_H-M   'P 1'
#
loop_
_entity.id
_entity.type
_entity.pdbx_description
1 polymer ?
#
loop_
_entity_poly.entity_id
_entity_poly.type
_entity_poly.pdbx_seq_one_letter_code
_entity_poly.pdbx_strand_id
1 'polypeptide(L)'
;MQHEIATAEAEVQRLEDVILEHMLEADDLAADVEAAERALRAERTEIERERATIEAERAEMERRLSGTSDKRVKLTEHIGAAARQLFETVARQRRGIAVVEARDGHCTVCHVRLRPQMFNRIRRNTELIQCEHCMRILYHDPAGGGARAPEHDPAP
;
A
#
# COMPACT_ATOMS: atom_id res chain seq x y z
N MET A 1 22.14 34.78 -74.23
CA MET A 1 20.76 34.35 -74.51
C MET A 1 20.55 32.83 -74.43
N GLN A 2 20.94 31.99 -75.39
CA GLN A 2 20.65 30.52 -75.29
C GLN A 2 21.31 29.83 -74.07
N HIS A 3 22.55 30.18 -73.73
CA HIS A 3 23.23 29.63 -72.55
C HIS A 3 22.59 30.08 -71.22
N GLU A 4 22.07 31.31 -71.15
CA GLU A 4 21.43 31.84 -69.94
C GLU A 4 20.09 31.14 -69.68
N ILE A 5 19.34 30.83 -70.75
CA ILE A 5 18.10 30.05 -70.67
C ILE A 5 18.42 28.63 -70.16
N ALA A 6 19.43 27.96 -70.73
CA ALA A 6 19.82 26.61 -70.29
C ALA A 6 20.29 26.57 -68.82
N THR A 7 20.97 27.62 -68.34
CA THR A 7 21.36 27.71 -66.92
C THR A 7 20.14 27.90 -66.01
N ALA A 8 19.17 28.72 -66.43
CA ALA A 8 17.93 28.90 -65.68
C ALA A 8 17.08 27.62 -65.64
N GLU A 9 16.96 26.90 -66.75
CA GLU A 9 16.25 25.62 -66.82
C GLU A 9 16.90 24.55 -65.93
N ALA A 10 18.24 24.47 -65.90
CA ALA A 10 18.94 23.56 -65.00
C ALA A 10 18.73 23.89 -63.52
N GLU A 11 18.66 25.17 -63.17
CA GLU A 11 18.38 25.59 -61.80
C GLU A 11 16.92 25.32 -61.40
N VAL A 12 15.97 25.50 -62.32
CA VAL A 12 14.56 25.11 -62.10
C VAL A 12 14.47 23.60 -61.85
N GLN A 13 15.08 22.77 -62.68
CA GLN A 13 15.09 21.32 -62.51
C GLN A 13 15.67 20.91 -61.14
N ARG A 14 16.78 21.54 -60.74
CA ARG A 14 17.40 21.28 -59.43
C ARG A 14 16.47 21.66 -58.27
N LEU A 15 15.75 22.78 -58.38
CA LEU A 15 14.79 23.21 -57.37
C LEU A 15 13.57 22.29 -57.32
N GLU A 16 13.10 21.78 -58.47
CA GLU A 16 12.03 20.78 -58.53
C GLU A 16 12.41 19.47 -57.84
N ASP A 17 13.63 18.98 -58.05
CA ASP A 17 14.14 17.78 -57.38
C ASP A 17 14.17 17.98 -55.85
N VAL A 18 14.66 19.14 -55.38
CA VAL A 18 14.68 19.49 -53.94
C VAL A 18 13.26 19.61 -53.37
N ILE A 19 12.32 20.16 -54.14
CA ILE A 19 10.90 20.23 -53.71
C ILE A 19 10.33 18.82 -53.53
N LEU A 20 10.60 17.90 -54.45
CA LEU A 20 10.14 16.51 -54.36
C LEU A 20 10.75 15.79 -53.14
N GLU A 21 12.05 15.99 -52.87
CA GLU A 21 12.69 15.47 -51.65
C GLU A 21 12.00 15.97 -50.39
N HIS A 22 11.76 17.28 -50.27
CA HIS A 22 11.08 17.85 -49.12
C HIS A 22 9.62 17.42 -48.99
N MET A 23 8.92 17.14 -50.10
CA MET A 23 7.57 16.59 -50.06
C MET A 23 7.56 15.18 -49.45
N LEU A 24 8.52 14.33 -49.82
CA LEU A 24 8.66 12.99 -49.24
C LEU A 24 9.01 13.07 -47.75
N GLU A 25 9.94 13.95 -47.37
CA GLU A 25 10.28 14.18 -45.96
C GLU A 25 9.06 14.66 -45.15
N ALA A 26 8.23 15.54 -45.74
CA ALA A 26 7.02 16.04 -45.08
C ALA A 26 5.97 14.93 -44.88
N ASP A 27 5.80 14.05 -45.85
CA ASP A 27 4.88 12.90 -45.75
C ASP A 27 5.35 11.90 -44.67
N ASP A 28 6.64 11.61 -44.61
CA ASP A 28 7.23 10.75 -43.57
C ASP A 28 7.06 11.37 -42.17
N LEU A 29 7.37 12.66 -42.02
CA LEU A 29 7.16 13.37 -40.75
C LEU A 29 5.69 13.42 -40.35
N ALA A 30 4.76 13.58 -41.30
CA ALA A 30 3.33 13.55 -41.03
C ALA A 30 2.89 12.17 -40.50
N ALA A 31 3.39 11.09 -41.10
CA ALA A 31 3.11 9.73 -40.63
C ALA A 31 3.65 9.48 -39.21
N ASP A 32 4.87 9.97 -38.92
CA ASP A 32 5.48 9.88 -37.59
C ASP A 32 4.69 10.66 -36.54
N VAL A 33 4.24 11.88 -36.85
CA VAL A 33 3.39 12.68 -35.96
C VAL A 33 2.08 11.96 -35.67
N GLU A 34 1.40 11.43 -36.68
CA GLU A 34 0.17 10.68 -36.45
C GLU A 34 0.39 9.43 -35.58
N ALA A 35 1.49 8.71 -35.80
CA ALA A 35 1.84 7.55 -35.00
C ALA A 35 2.10 7.93 -33.53
N ALA A 36 2.88 8.99 -33.30
CA ALA A 36 3.17 9.51 -31.96
C ALA A 36 1.89 9.98 -31.26
N GLU A 37 0.99 10.65 -31.96
CA GLU A 37 -0.29 11.07 -31.39
C GLU A 37 -1.19 9.88 -31.02
N ARG A 38 -1.25 8.84 -31.86
CA ARG A 38 -1.99 7.60 -31.54
C ARG A 38 -1.42 6.93 -30.29
N ALA A 39 -0.10 6.83 -30.20
CA ALA A 39 0.57 6.29 -29.02
C ALA A 39 0.28 7.12 -27.76
N LEU A 40 0.37 8.45 -27.85
CA LEU A 40 0.07 9.36 -26.75
C LEU A 40 -1.38 9.23 -26.26
N ARG A 41 -2.35 9.11 -27.19
CA ARG A 41 -3.76 8.91 -26.83
C ARG A 41 -4.00 7.59 -26.11
N ALA A 42 -3.36 6.52 -26.57
CA ALA A 42 -3.45 5.21 -25.91
C ALA A 42 -2.86 5.27 -24.50
N GLU A 43 -1.65 5.80 -24.35
CA GLU A 43 -0.97 5.92 -23.06
C GLU A 43 -1.76 6.78 -22.06
N ARG A 44 -2.30 7.92 -22.51
CA ARG A 44 -3.16 8.76 -21.66
C ARG A 44 -4.39 8.02 -21.16
N THR A 45 -5.00 7.20 -22.01
CA THR A 45 -6.19 6.41 -21.65
C THR A 45 -5.84 5.38 -20.56
N GLU A 46 -4.70 4.70 -20.68
CA GLU A 46 -4.24 3.76 -19.65
C GLU A 46 -3.90 4.46 -18.33
N ILE A 47 -3.16 5.58 -18.39
CA ILE A 47 -2.86 6.38 -17.19
C ILE A 47 -4.14 6.84 -16.48
N GLU A 48 -5.15 7.28 -17.22
CA GLU A 48 -6.44 7.69 -16.62
C GLU A 48 -7.16 6.53 -15.94
N ARG A 49 -7.12 5.32 -16.51
CA ARG A 49 -7.69 4.11 -15.89
C ARG A 49 -6.95 3.69 -14.63
N GLU A 50 -5.62 3.69 -14.67
CA GLU A 50 -4.80 3.36 -13.49
C GLU A 50 -5.03 4.37 -12.37
N ARG A 51 -5.04 5.67 -12.69
CA ARG A 51 -5.35 6.74 -11.72
C ARG A 51 -6.73 6.56 -11.09
N ALA A 52 -7.75 6.20 -11.89
CA ALA A 52 -9.08 5.95 -11.36
C ALA A 52 -9.11 4.75 -10.40
N THR A 53 -8.38 3.68 -10.72
CA THR A 53 -8.24 2.50 -9.86
C THR A 53 -7.55 2.86 -8.54
N ILE A 54 -6.41 3.55 -8.61
CA ILE A 54 -5.64 3.97 -7.43
C ILE A 54 -6.48 4.88 -6.52
N GLU A 55 -7.23 5.83 -7.09
CA GLU A 55 -8.07 6.72 -6.28
C GLU A 55 -9.23 5.98 -5.61
N ALA A 56 -9.82 4.99 -6.28
CA ALA A 56 -10.86 4.14 -5.70
C ALA A 56 -10.32 3.31 -4.52
N GLU A 57 -9.16 2.68 -4.68
CA GLU A 57 -8.48 1.93 -3.62
C GLU A 57 -8.11 2.83 -2.44
N ARG A 58 -7.56 4.02 -2.73
CA ARG A 58 -7.23 5.03 -1.72
C ARG A 58 -8.48 5.43 -0.91
N ALA A 59 -9.59 5.71 -1.58
CA ALA A 59 -10.85 6.08 -0.93
C ALA A 59 -11.44 4.94 -0.09
N GLU A 60 -11.28 3.68 -0.51
CA GLU A 60 -11.65 2.53 0.30
C GLU A 60 -10.77 2.40 1.56
N MET A 61 -9.45 2.48 1.40
CA MET A 61 -8.52 2.42 2.52
C MET A 61 -8.76 3.53 3.54
N GLU A 62 -9.04 4.75 3.09
CA GLU A 62 -9.35 5.89 3.96
C GLU A 62 -10.65 5.69 4.74
N ARG A 63 -11.69 5.11 4.10
CA ARG A 63 -12.94 4.70 4.78
C ARG A 63 -12.72 3.59 5.80
N ARG A 64 -11.89 2.59 5.49
CA ARG A 64 -11.54 1.52 6.44
C ARG A 64 -10.73 2.04 7.62
N LEU A 65 -9.79 2.95 7.38
CA LEU A 65 -8.95 3.56 8.41
C LEU A 65 -9.77 4.41 9.38
N SER A 66 -10.62 5.30 8.85
CA SER A 66 -11.52 6.13 9.66
C SER A 66 -12.48 5.26 10.49
N GLY A 67 -13.14 4.29 9.86
CA GLY A 67 -14.04 3.36 10.57
C GLY A 67 -13.34 2.54 11.67
N THR A 68 -12.10 2.11 11.44
CA THR A 68 -11.32 1.37 12.45
C THR A 68 -10.82 2.30 13.56
N SER A 69 -10.44 3.54 13.23
CA SER A 69 -10.04 4.55 14.22
C SER A 69 -11.20 4.92 15.15
N ASP A 70 -12.40 5.11 14.62
CA ASP A 70 -13.59 5.43 15.42
C ASP A 70 -13.97 4.28 16.36
N LYS A 71 -13.92 3.03 15.86
CA LYS A 71 -14.10 1.83 16.68
C LYS A 71 -13.06 1.78 17.81
N ARG A 72 -11.80 2.09 17.50
CA ARG A 72 -10.73 2.13 18.50
C ARG A 72 -11.00 3.18 19.57
N VAL A 73 -11.40 4.40 19.21
CA VAL A 73 -11.72 5.46 20.16
C VAL A 73 -12.82 5.00 21.12
N LYS A 74 -13.96 4.53 20.60
CA LYS A 74 -15.09 4.02 21.40
C LYS A 74 -14.68 2.88 22.33
N LEU A 75 -13.88 1.93 21.86
CA LEU A 75 -13.40 0.82 22.71
C LEU A 75 -12.47 1.34 23.82
N THR A 76 -11.61 2.31 23.53
CA THR A 76 -10.67 2.85 24.53
C THR A 76 -11.34 3.70 25.61
N GLU A 77 -12.55 4.23 25.38
CA GLU A 77 -13.31 4.96 26.41
C GLU A 77 -13.69 4.06 27.59
N HIS A 78 -13.84 2.76 27.34
CA HIS A 78 -14.18 1.77 28.37
C HIS A 78 -12.95 1.14 29.04
N ILE A 79 -11.73 1.52 28.64
CA ILE A 79 -10.47 0.96 29.14
C ILE A 79 -9.77 2.00 30.02
N GLY A 80 -9.40 1.60 31.25
CA GLY A 80 -8.67 2.48 32.15
C GLY A 80 -7.33 2.97 31.56
N ALA A 81 -6.97 4.22 31.82
CA ALA A 81 -5.80 4.87 31.22
C ALA A 81 -4.47 4.09 31.41
N ALA A 82 -4.26 3.51 32.59
CA ALA A 82 -3.07 2.70 32.88
C ALA A 82 -2.99 1.41 32.03
N ALA A 83 -4.13 0.72 31.87
CA ALA A 83 -4.23 -0.48 31.04
C ALA A 83 -3.98 -0.15 29.56
N ARG A 84 -4.55 0.97 29.09
CA ARG A 84 -4.35 1.46 27.73
C ARG A 84 -2.89 1.83 27.46
N GLN A 85 -2.25 2.58 28.35
CA GLN A 85 -0.85 2.97 28.21
C GLN A 85 0.08 1.75 28.16
N LEU A 86 -0.20 0.75 29.00
CA LEU A 86 0.55 -0.51 28.98
C LEU A 86 0.38 -1.21 27.63
N PHE A 87 -0.85 -1.38 27.16
CA PHE A 87 -1.14 -1.99 25.86
C PHE A 87 -0.40 -1.26 24.72
N GLU A 88 -0.51 0.07 24.64
CA GLU A 88 0.11 0.87 23.57
C GLU A 88 1.65 0.76 23.59
N THR A 89 2.25 0.76 24.78
CA THR A 89 3.70 0.61 24.96
C THR A 89 4.18 -0.75 24.45
N VAL A 90 3.50 -1.83 24.88
CA VAL A 90 3.86 -3.19 24.46
C VAL A 90 3.59 -3.38 22.97
N ALA A 91 2.45 -2.91 22.43
CA ALA A 91 2.11 -3.02 21.02
C ALA A 91 3.18 -2.36 20.14
N ARG A 92 3.64 -1.16 20.51
CA ARG A 92 4.70 -0.43 19.80
C ARG A 92 6.02 -1.22 19.79
N GLN A 93 6.38 -1.83 20.91
CA GLN A 93 7.63 -2.60 21.04
C GLN A 93 7.55 -3.99 20.39
N ARG A 94 6.35 -4.54 20.19
CA ARG A 94 6.11 -5.94 19.83
C ARG A 94 5.29 -6.11 18.54
N ARG A 95 5.49 -5.21 17.57
CA ARG A 95 4.90 -5.27 16.21
C ARG A 95 3.37 -5.41 16.24
N GLY A 96 2.71 -4.66 17.12
CA GLY A 96 1.25 -4.63 17.26
C GLY A 96 0.66 -5.71 18.17
N ILE A 97 1.40 -6.77 18.52
CA ILE A 97 0.89 -7.86 19.36
C ILE A 97 1.22 -7.59 20.82
N ALA A 98 0.29 -6.96 21.53
CA ALA A 98 0.44 -6.64 22.96
C ALA A 98 -0.13 -7.69 23.91
N VAL A 99 -1.22 -8.38 23.52
CA VAL A 99 -1.96 -9.32 24.38
C VAL A 99 -1.89 -10.71 23.78
N VAL A 100 -1.57 -11.71 24.58
CA VAL A 100 -1.40 -13.10 24.14
C VAL A 100 -1.94 -14.06 25.18
N GLU A 101 -2.38 -15.22 24.72
CA GLU A 101 -2.92 -16.24 25.61
C GLU A 101 -1.78 -16.97 26.34
N ALA A 102 -1.98 -17.23 27.63
CA ALA A 102 -1.22 -18.21 28.40
C ALA A 102 -1.96 -19.54 28.39
N ARG A 103 -1.37 -20.55 27.73
CA ARG A 103 -1.96 -21.87 27.53
C ARG A 103 -1.02 -22.93 28.06
N ASP A 104 -1.55 -23.89 28.82
CA ASP A 104 -0.80 -25.00 29.41
C ASP A 104 0.47 -24.56 30.18
N GLY A 105 0.41 -23.41 30.85
CA GLY A 105 1.55 -22.85 31.58
C GLY A 105 2.63 -22.22 30.69
N HIS A 106 2.34 -21.95 29.42
CA HIS A 106 3.27 -21.35 28.47
C HIS A 106 2.71 -20.06 27.87
N CYS A 107 3.59 -19.11 27.56
CA CYS A 107 3.25 -18.00 26.67
C CYS A 107 3.12 -18.54 25.23
N THR A 108 1.98 -18.33 24.58
CA THR A 108 1.71 -18.86 23.24
C THR A 108 2.59 -18.27 22.13
N VAL A 109 3.26 -17.13 22.38
CA VAL A 109 4.08 -16.46 21.36
C VAL A 109 5.59 -16.65 21.57
N CYS A 110 6.09 -16.56 22.80
CA CYS A 110 7.52 -16.76 23.06
C CYS A 110 7.84 -18.15 23.63
N HIS A 111 6.83 -19.00 23.80
CA HIS A 111 6.92 -20.40 24.24
C HIS A 111 7.66 -20.64 25.57
N VAL A 112 7.93 -19.59 26.34
CA VAL A 112 8.56 -19.70 27.64
C VAL A 112 7.58 -20.33 28.64
N ARG A 113 8.11 -21.21 29.48
CA ARG A 113 7.35 -21.79 30.59
C ARG A 113 7.17 -20.74 31.69
N LEU A 114 5.92 -20.50 32.04
CA LEU A 114 5.52 -19.58 33.11
C LEU A 114 5.67 -20.28 34.46
N ARG A 115 6.09 -19.53 35.48
CA ARG A 115 6.14 -20.03 36.86
C ARG A 115 4.73 -20.46 37.30
N PRO A 116 4.53 -21.60 37.98
CA PRO A 116 3.19 -22.06 38.38
C PRO A 116 2.39 -21.03 39.18
N GLN A 117 3.05 -20.27 40.07
CA GLN A 117 2.42 -19.17 40.81
C GLN A 117 1.90 -18.06 39.89
N MET A 118 2.70 -17.68 38.89
CA MET A 118 2.31 -16.67 37.90
C MET A 118 1.15 -17.17 37.05
N PHE A 119 1.21 -18.42 36.57
CA PHE A 119 0.13 -19.01 35.78
C PHE A 119 -1.19 -19.06 36.56
N ASN A 120 -1.15 -19.42 37.85
CA ASN A 120 -2.33 -19.37 38.71
C ASN A 120 -2.92 -17.97 38.87
N ARG A 121 -2.10 -16.91 38.86
CA ARG A 121 -2.60 -15.52 38.86
C ARG A 121 -3.23 -15.16 37.53
N ILE A 122 -2.61 -15.54 36.40
CA ILE A 122 -3.15 -15.29 35.05
C ILE A 122 -4.51 -15.96 34.89
N ARG A 123 -4.70 -17.19 35.40
CA ARG A 123 -6.00 -17.89 35.37
C ARG A 123 -7.13 -17.15 36.08
N ARG A 124 -6.84 -16.22 36.98
CA ARG A 124 -7.85 -15.41 37.67
C ARG A 124 -8.34 -14.22 36.83
N ASN A 125 -7.56 -13.78 35.83
CA ASN A 125 -7.85 -12.62 34.97
C ASN A 125 -8.27 -11.34 35.74
N THR A 126 -7.80 -11.16 36.98
CA THR A 126 -8.14 -9.98 37.82
C THR A 126 -7.18 -8.81 37.66
N GLU A 127 -6.02 -9.03 37.05
CA GLU A 127 -4.95 -8.05 36.91
C GLU A 127 -4.19 -8.28 35.60
N LEU A 128 -3.56 -7.22 35.07
CA LEU A 128 -2.74 -7.31 33.87
C LEU A 128 -1.34 -7.81 34.22
N ILE A 129 -1.02 -9.02 33.77
CA ILE A 129 0.27 -9.68 34.02
C ILE A 129 1.06 -9.71 32.72
N GLN A 130 2.32 -9.28 32.75
CA GLN A 130 3.21 -9.36 31.59
C GLN A 130 4.10 -10.60 31.67
N CYS A 131 4.42 -11.15 30.50
CA CYS A 131 5.43 -12.20 30.38
C CYS A 131 6.82 -11.66 30.76
N GLU A 132 7.52 -12.32 31.68
CA GLU A 132 8.86 -11.93 32.15
C GLU A 132 9.92 -11.96 31.03
N HIS A 133 9.64 -12.65 29.91
CA HIS A 133 10.57 -12.77 28.79
C HIS A 133 10.24 -11.81 27.64
N CYS A 134 9.00 -11.82 27.14
CA CYS A 134 8.63 -11.02 25.96
C CYS A 134 7.86 -9.74 26.29
N MET A 135 7.53 -9.48 27.56
CA MET A 135 6.78 -8.32 28.04
C MET A 135 5.35 -8.19 27.49
N ARG A 136 4.83 -9.21 26.80
CA ARG A 136 3.42 -9.21 26.35
C ARG A 136 2.47 -9.46 27.52
N ILE A 137 1.31 -8.83 27.47
CA ILE A 137 0.22 -9.01 28.45
C ILE A 137 -0.37 -10.40 28.25
N LEU A 138 -0.50 -11.15 29.34
CA LEU A 138 -0.99 -12.52 29.35
C LEU A 138 -2.44 -12.57 29.82
N TYR A 139 -3.28 -13.31 29.12
CA TYR A 139 -4.64 -13.67 29.56
C TYR A 139 -4.83 -15.19 29.51
N HIS A 140 -5.80 -15.71 30.25
CA HIS A 140 -6.18 -17.12 30.16
C HIS A 140 -7.64 -17.24 29.73
N ASP A 141 -7.92 -18.06 28.72
CA ASP A 141 -9.29 -18.41 28.34
C ASP A 141 -9.71 -19.72 29.01
N PRO A 142 -10.66 -19.70 29.96
CA PRO A 142 -11.11 -20.91 30.65
C PRO A 142 -11.89 -21.87 29.74
N ALA A 143 -12.41 -21.42 28.59
CA ALA A 143 -13.14 -22.26 27.64
C ALA A 143 -12.23 -22.95 26.61
N GLY A 144 -10.92 -22.67 26.61
CA GLY A 144 -9.92 -23.30 25.73
C GLY A 144 -10.03 -22.93 24.25
N GLY A 145 -11.13 -22.32 23.82
CA GLY A 145 -11.36 -21.77 22.48
C GLY A 145 -11.04 -20.29 22.47
N GLY A 146 -9.74 -19.97 22.34
CA GLY A 146 -9.25 -18.60 22.35
C GLY A 146 -10.15 -17.72 21.49
N ALA A 147 -10.68 -16.65 22.07
CA ALA A 147 -11.31 -15.58 21.32
C ALA A 147 -10.35 -15.18 20.20
N ARG A 148 -10.59 -15.70 18.98
CA ARG A 148 -9.89 -15.26 17.79
C ARG A 148 -10.15 -13.77 17.73
N ALA A 149 -9.12 -12.98 18.01
CA ALA A 149 -9.14 -11.59 17.55
C ALA A 149 -9.52 -11.67 16.07
N PRO A 150 -10.50 -10.88 15.60
CA PRO A 150 -10.80 -10.84 14.18
C PRO A 150 -9.48 -10.64 13.46
N GLU A 151 -9.16 -11.56 12.55
CA GLU A 151 -7.89 -11.59 11.84
C GLU A 151 -7.57 -10.16 11.41
N HIS A 152 -6.46 -9.64 11.92
CA HIS A 152 -5.89 -8.43 11.36
C HIS A 152 -5.40 -8.84 9.98
N ASP A 153 -6.29 -8.70 9.00
CA ASP A 153 -5.98 -8.85 7.60
C ASP A 153 -4.91 -7.81 7.28
N PRO A 154 -3.62 -8.23 7.13
CA PRO A 154 -2.63 -7.30 6.63
C PRO A 154 -3.06 -7.05 5.20
N ALA A 155 -3.58 -5.85 4.94
CA ALA A 155 -3.89 -5.42 3.58
C ALA A 155 -2.66 -5.69 2.68
N PRO A 156 -2.89 -6.07 1.40
CA PRO A 156 -1.85 -6.55 0.49
C PRO A 156 -0.67 -5.59 0.31
#